data_AF-A0A521QQ22-F1
#
_entry.id   AF-A0A521QQ22-F1
#
_cell.length_a   1.000
_cell.length_b   1.000
_cell.length_c   1.000
_cell.angle_alpha   90.00
_cell.angle_beta   90.00
_cell.angle_gamma   90.00
#
_symmetry.space_group_name_H-M   'P 1'
#
loop_
_entity.id
_entity.type
_entity.pdbx_description
1 polymer ?
#
loop_
_entity_poly.entity_id
_entity_poly.type
_entity_poly.pdbx_seq_one_letter_code
_entity_poly.pdbx_strand_id
1 'polypeptide(L)' 'MLSPLCAYQTVGAKQLLFGSDAPPLLPLLPRAKRIIEELPISQAEREDVFGRNALKLIERGKRSIER' A
#
# COMPACT_ATOMS: atom_id res chain seq x y z
N MET A 1 11.32 -13.56 -2.43
CA MET A 1 10.74 -12.21 -2.61
C MET A 1 9.42 -12.39 -3.34
N LEU A 2 8.28 -12.17 -2.67
CA LEU A 2 6.97 -12.20 -3.31
C LEU A 2 6.84 -10.98 -4.23
N SER A 3 6.41 -11.18 -5.48
CA SER A 3 6.14 -10.05 -6.37
C SER A 3 4.91 -9.27 -5.86
N PRO A 4 4.82 -7.96 -6.12
CA PRO A 4 3.64 -7.16 -5.77
C PRO A 4 2.34 -7.71 -6.34
N LEU A 5 2.40 -8.30 -7.55
CA LEU A 5 1.26 -8.98 -8.16
C LEU A 5 0.84 -10.22 -7.36
N CYS A 6 1.80 -11.05 -6.92
CA CYS A 6 1.49 -12.22 -6.10
C CYS A 6 0.89 -11.82 -4.75
N ALA A 7 1.41 -10.75 -4.12
CA ALA A 7 0.81 -10.18 -2.91
C ALA A 7 -0.64 -9.75 -3.17
N TYR A 8 -0.89 -8.99 -4.25
CA TYR A 8 -2.24 -8.58 -4.64
C TYR A 8 -3.19 -9.77 -4.85
N GLN A 9 -2.77 -10.79 -5.59
CA GLN A 9 -3.57 -11.98 -5.86
C GLN A 9 -3.84 -12.80 -4.60
N THR A 10 -2.94 -12.78 -3.62
CA THR A 10 -3.05 -13.59 -2.40
C THR A 10 -3.90 -12.91 -1.33
N VAL A 11 -3.69 -11.62 -1.06
CA VAL A 11 -4.35 -10.92 0.07
C VAL A 11 -5.44 -9.92 -0.37
N GLY A 12 -5.45 -9.52 -1.64
CA GLY A 12 -6.39 -8.55 -2.21
C GLY A 12 -6.04 -7.09 -1.92
N ALA A 13 -6.54 -6.18 -2.77
CA ALA A 13 -6.24 -4.74 -2.69
C ALA A 13 -6.59 -4.09 -1.34
N LYS A 14 -7.63 -4.55 -0.63
CA LYS A 14 -8.07 -3.93 0.63
C LYS A 14 -7.12 -4.18 1.81
N GLN A 15 -6.20 -5.14 1.68
CA GLN A 15 -5.24 -5.51 2.72
C GLN A 15 -3.81 -5.05 2.40
N LEU A 16 -3.59 -4.44 1.22
CA LEU A 16 -2.28 -3.96 0.80
C LEU A 16 -2.07 -2.48 1.15
N LEU A 17 -0.82 -2.16 1.47
CA LEU A 17 -0.34 -0.81 1.76
C LEU A 17 0.92 -0.54 0.93
N PHE A 18 1.01 0.64 0.34
CA PHE A 18 2.27 1.12 -0.23
C PHE A 18 3.19 1.64 0.88
N GLY A 19 4.41 1.11 0.93
CA GLY A 19 5.48 1.58 1.80
C GLY A 19 6.81 1.52 1.06
N SER A 20 7.51 2.65 0.97
CA SER A 20 8.79 2.75 0.25
C SER A 20 10.01 2.57 1.14
N ASP A 21 9.82 2.49 2.47
CA ASP A 21 10.90 2.50 3.47
C ASP A 21 11.87 3.70 3.28
N ALA A 22 11.30 4.89 3.06
CA ALA A 22 12.05 6.14 3.07
C ALA A 22 12.17 6.65 4.52
N PRO A 23 13.29 7.30 4.93
CA PRO A 23 14.39 7.80 4.10
C PRO A 23 15.49 6.82 3.63
N PRO A 24 15.74 5.63 4.22
CA PRO A 24 16.83 4.74 3.78
C PRO A 24 16.82 4.39 2.30
N LEU A 25 15.63 4.19 1.71
CA LEU A 25 15.44 3.83 0.31
C LEU A 25 14.88 4.97 -0.56
N LEU A 26 15.08 6.24 -0.15
CA LEU A 26 14.54 7.40 -0.86
C LEU A 26 14.82 7.42 -2.38
N PRO A 27 16.03 7.06 -2.87
CA PRO A 27 16.30 7.01 -4.32
C PRO A 27 15.44 5.98 -5.08
N LEU A 28 14.92 4.97 -4.39
CA LEU A 28 14.09 3.91 -4.98
C LEU A 28 12.60 4.26 -4.97
N LEU A 29 12.17 5.33 -4.29
CA LEU A 29 10.77 5.73 -4.18
C LEU A 29 10.07 5.89 -5.55
N PRO A 30 10.68 6.52 -6.59
CA PRO A 30 10.06 6.59 -7.91
C PRO A 30 9.83 5.21 -8.54
N ARG A 31 10.79 4.29 -8.37
CA ARG A 31 10.68 2.91 -8.85
C ARG A 31 9.61 2.13 -8.10
N ALA A 32 9.55 2.26 -6.78
CA ALA A 32 8.55 1.61 -5.94
C ALA A 32 7.13 2.07 -6.32
N LYS A 33 6.94 3.37 -6.57
CA LYS A 33 5.66 3.93 -7.03
C LYS A 33 5.26 3.36 -8.39
N ARG A 34 6.19 3.35 -9.35
CA ARG A 34 5.98 2.85 -10.70
C ARG A 34 5.55 1.38 -10.73
N ILE A 35 6.14 0.55 -9.88
CA ILE A 35 5.77 -0.86 -9.74
C ILE A 35 4.28 -1.04 -9.41
N ILE A 36 3.71 -0.19 -8.53
CA ILE A 36 2.29 -0.25 -8.18
C ILE A 36 1.41 0.35 -9.29
N GLU A 37 1.88 1.40 -9.97
CA GLU A 37 1.18 2.02 -11.10
C GLU A 37 1.00 1.03 -12.28
N GLU A 38 2.02 0.20 -12.54
CA GLU A 38 2.04 -0.81 -13.60
C GLU A 38 1.25 -2.10 -13.28
N LEU A 39 0.71 -2.24 -12.06
CA LEU A 39 -0.13 -3.39 -11.74
C LEU A 39 -1.46 -3.36 -12.53
N PRO A 40 -1.95 -4.53 -12.99
CA PRO A 40 -3.21 -4.65 -13.72
C PRO A 40 -4.42 -4.58 -12.76
N ILE A 41 -4.55 -3.48 -12.02
CA ILE A 41 -5.60 -3.22 -11.03
C ILE A 41 -6.38 -1.96 -11.39
N SER A 42 -7.61 -1.86 -10.89
CA SER A 42 -8.43 -0.66 -11.12
C SER A 42 -7.83 0.57 -10.43
N GLN A 43 -8.18 1.76 -10.93
CA GLN A 43 -7.80 3.03 -10.28
C GLN A 43 -8.28 3.10 -8.83
N ALA A 44 -9.49 2.58 -8.55
CA ALA A 44 -10.04 2.57 -7.21
C ALA A 44 -9.23 1.69 -6.24
N GLU A 45 -8.75 0.53 -6.69
CA GLU A 45 -7.87 -0.34 -5.90
C GLU A 45 -6.49 0.29 -5.71
N ARG A 46 -5.95 0.94 -6.74
CA ARG A 46 -4.65 1.62 -6.66
C ARG A 46 -4.67 2.72 -5.59
N GLU A 47 -5.74 3.51 -5.52
CA GLU A 47 -5.93 4.52 -4.47
C GLU A 47 -6.08 3.90 -3.08
N ASP A 48 -6.72 2.74 -2.97
CA ASP A 48 -6.79 2.01 -1.70
C ASP A 48 -5.37 1.64 -1.22
N VAL A 49 -4.54 1.09 -2.10
CA VAL A 49 -3.15 0.70 -1.80
C VAL A 49 -2.27 1.90 -1.46
N PHE A 50 -2.39 3.01 -2.20
CA PHE A 50 -1.58 4.21 -1.95
C PHE A 50 -1.96 4.98 -0.69
N GLY A 51 -3.22 4.93 -0.24
CA GLY A 51 -3.65 5.80 0.85
C GLY A 51 -4.87 5.37 1.65
N ARG A 52 -5.97 4.95 1.00
CA ARG A 52 -7.23 4.75 1.75
C ARG A 52 -7.13 3.64 2.79
N ASN A 53 -6.37 2.58 2.52
CA ASN A 53 -6.15 1.50 3.48
C ASN A 53 -5.30 1.96 4.67
N ALA A 54 -4.24 2.75 4.42
CA ALA A 54 -3.39 3.30 5.47
C ALA A 54 -4.18 4.21 6.40
N LEU A 55 -5.02 5.08 5.83
CA LEU A 55 -5.88 5.98 6.61
C LEU A 55 -6.83 5.19 7.53
N LYS A 56 -7.54 4.19 6.98
CA LYS A 56 -8.43 3.32 7.77
C LYS A 56 -7.70 2.62 8.92
N LEU A 57 -6.47 2.17 8.69
CA LEU A 57 -5.67 1.49 9.71
C LEU A 57 -5.28 2.46 10.84
N ILE A 58 -4.83 3.66 10.49
CA ILE A 58 -4.46 4.71 11.46
C ILE A 58 -5.68 5.13 12.28
N GLU A 59 -6.84 5.36 11.64
CA GLU A 59 -8.09 5.70 12.35
C GLU A 59 -8.54 4.60 13.30
N ARG A 60 -8.40 3.33 12.90
CA ARG A 60 -8.68 2.19 13.78
C ARG A 60 -7.75 2.16 14.98
N GLY A 61 -6.47 2.45 14.78
CA GLY A 61 -5.48 2.57 15.86
C GLY A 61 -5.85 3.66 16.87
N LYS A 62 -6.23 4.86 16.40
CA LYS A 62 -6.66 5.97 17.27
C LYS A 62 -7.84 5.59 18.17
N ARG A 63 -8.88 4.99 17.59
CA ARG A 63 -10.07 4.51 18.34
C ARG A 63 -9.75 3.44 19.39
N SER A 64 -8.66 2.69 19.22
CA SER A 64 -8.25 1.67 20.18
C SER A 64 -7.46 2.22 21.36
N ILE A 65 -6.85 3.41 21.22
CA ILE A 65 -6.09 4.08 22.28
C ILE A 65 -7.03 4.88 23.19
N GLU A 66 -8.15 5.35 22.65
CA GLU A 66 -9.18 6.12 23.36
C GLU A 66 -10.16 5.27 24.20
N ARG A 67 -10.00 3.94 24.21
CA ARG A 67 -10.81 2.98 24.98
C ARG A 67 -9.98 2.38 26.10
#